data_AF-W2R503-F1
#
_entry.id   AF-W2R503-F1
#
_cell.length_a   1.000
_cell.length_b   1.000
_cell.length_c   1.000
_cell.angle_alpha   90.00
_cell.angle_beta   90.00
_cell.angle_gamma   90.00
#
_symmetry.space_group_name_H-M   'P 1'
#
loop_
_entity.id
_entity.type
_entity.pdbx_description
1 polymer ?
#
loop_
_entity_poly.entity_id
_entity_poly.type
_entity_poly.pdbx_seq_one_letter_code
_entity_poly.pdbx_strand_id
1 'polypeptide(L)'
;MLSAFALGAWNGAGMRCVSISRIKKNDQEGNRPRDPRHVYANPLTPSICPVMALAIFWATSSFDDTDRLFPGKNQYERFRKCLHRLFETEDISQELRRRGIGKDELGTHSMRKGAATYYASGSTACLSSTAVHFRTGWSLDGVQNTYLRYEAARDMHVGRTVTGLPPGSHEFAALAPHFGEQDSLVESAISCTFPGLPDHLKFVGEFCLASLVYHSHYLRSHLSIEHPLLESILFQHPA
;
A
#
# COMPACT_ATOMS: atom_id res chain seq x y z
N MET A 1 3.31 9.82 12.70
CA MET A 1 2.20 8.93 13.03
C MET A 1 1.17 9.20 11.96
N LEU A 2 0.86 8.24 11.09
CA LEU A 2 -0.06 8.48 9.98
C LEU A 2 -1.47 8.67 10.57
N SER A 3 -2.02 9.87 10.42
CA SER A 3 -3.42 10.15 10.79
C SER A 3 -4.36 9.53 9.75
N ALA A 4 -5.54 9.08 10.18
CA ALA A 4 -6.61 8.63 9.30
C ALA A 4 -7.03 9.74 8.32
N PHE A 5 -6.98 11.01 8.73
CA PHE A 5 -7.25 12.17 7.86
C PHE A 5 -6.26 12.32 6.69
N ALA A 6 -5.10 11.69 6.76
CA ALA A 6 -4.14 11.70 5.66
C ALA A 6 -4.52 10.68 4.57
N LEU A 7 -5.50 9.81 4.79
CA LEU A 7 -5.93 8.80 3.84
C LEU A 7 -7.25 9.21 3.17
N GLY A 8 -7.29 9.11 1.85
CA GLY A 8 -8.50 9.28 1.07
C GLY A 8 -8.46 8.37 -0.14
N ALA A 9 -9.33 8.64 -1.09
CA ALA A 9 -9.24 7.99 -2.39
C ALA A 9 -9.28 9.00 -3.51
N TRP A 10 -8.70 8.58 -4.62
CA TRP A 10 -8.60 9.37 -5.81
C TRP A 10 -9.19 8.60 -6.98
N ASN A 11 -9.96 9.31 -7.79
CA ASN A 11 -10.52 8.82 -9.03
C ASN A 11 -10.18 9.84 -10.13
N GLY A 12 -9.12 9.55 -10.88
CA GLY A 12 -8.77 10.33 -12.07
C GLY A 12 -8.43 9.40 -13.23
N ALA A 13 -8.80 9.82 -14.44
CA ALA A 13 -8.70 9.01 -15.66
C ALA A 13 -9.35 7.60 -15.55
N GLY A 14 -10.42 7.47 -14.75
CA GLY A 14 -11.12 6.20 -14.53
C GLY A 14 -10.38 5.23 -13.61
N MET A 15 -9.26 5.63 -13.01
CA MET A 15 -8.47 4.80 -12.13
C MET A 15 -8.64 5.19 -10.68
N ARG A 16 -9.12 4.23 -9.90
CA ARG A 16 -9.34 4.35 -8.46
C ARG A 16 -8.10 3.91 -7.67
N CYS A 17 -7.64 4.72 -6.73
CA CYS A 17 -6.51 4.40 -5.85
C CYS A 17 -6.64 5.07 -4.49
N VAL A 18 -5.83 4.62 -3.52
CA VAL A 18 -5.79 5.19 -2.17
C VAL A 18 -4.83 6.38 -2.16
N SER A 19 -5.27 7.55 -1.73
CA SER A 19 -4.44 8.76 -1.66
C SER A 19 -3.93 8.99 -0.25
N ILE A 20 -2.64 9.29 -0.11
CA ILE A 20 -1.99 9.66 1.15
C ILE A 20 -1.46 11.09 1.07
N SER A 21 -1.88 11.94 1.99
CA SER A 21 -1.33 13.29 2.18
C SER A 21 0.15 13.24 2.58
N ARG A 22 0.96 14.14 2.01
CA ARG A 22 2.42 14.07 2.12
C ARG A 22 2.91 14.31 3.55
N ILE A 23 3.40 13.25 4.19
CA ILE A 23 4.07 13.30 5.50
C ILE A 23 5.59 13.50 5.35
N LYS A 24 6.15 14.50 6.04
CA LYS A 24 7.61 14.69 6.20
C LYS A 24 8.05 14.33 7.62
N LYS A 25 9.37 14.18 7.81
CA LYS A 25 9.98 14.01 9.14
C LYS A 25 9.48 15.05 10.15
N ASN A 26 9.22 16.28 9.69
CA ASN A 26 8.75 17.43 10.50
C ASN A 26 7.26 17.78 10.29
N ASP A 27 6.52 16.98 9.52
CA ASP A 27 5.09 17.17 9.28
C ASP A 27 4.46 15.78 9.22
N GLN A 28 4.28 15.19 10.41
CA GLN A 28 3.76 13.84 10.55
C GLN A 28 2.24 13.77 10.49
N GLU A 29 1.57 14.92 10.55
CA GLU A 29 0.11 15.06 10.52
C GLU A 29 -0.39 15.27 9.09
N GLY A 30 0.46 15.76 8.18
CA GLY A 30 0.08 15.95 6.77
C GLY A 30 -0.74 17.21 6.53
N ASN A 31 -0.68 18.18 7.46
CA ASN A 31 -1.51 19.38 7.46
C ASN A 31 -1.09 20.42 6.40
N ARG A 32 0.05 20.23 5.72
CA ARG A 32 0.50 21.16 4.68
C ARG A 32 -0.01 20.72 3.31
N PRO A 33 -0.72 21.61 2.57
CA PRO A 33 -1.18 21.29 1.22
C PRO A 33 0.04 21.09 0.32
N ARG A 34 0.28 19.82 -0.03
CA ARG A 34 1.25 19.39 -1.04
C ARG A 34 0.73 18.15 -1.73
N ASP A 35 1.29 17.91 -2.90
CA ASP A 35 0.86 16.90 -3.85
C ASP A 35 0.61 15.52 -3.21
N PRO A 36 -0.53 14.88 -3.52
CA PRO A 36 -0.91 13.59 -2.95
C PRO A 36 0.03 12.47 -3.39
N ARG A 37 0.11 11.41 -2.57
CA ARG A 37 0.74 10.14 -2.94
C ARG A 37 -0.30 9.08 -3.17
N HIS A 38 -0.43 8.61 -4.39
CA HIS A 38 -1.37 7.55 -4.71
C HIS A 38 -0.77 6.16 -4.48
N VAL A 39 -1.46 5.30 -3.75
CA VAL A 39 -1.16 3.88 -3.54
C VAL A 39 -2.11 3.08 -4.41
N TYR A 40 -1.55 2.32 -5.35
CA TYR A 40 -2.30 1.53 -6.32
C TYR A 40 -2.45 0.08 -5.85
N ALA A 41 -3.57 -0.54 -6.21
CA ALA A 41 -3.74 -1.97 -6.01
C ALA A 41 -3.02 -2.76 -7.13
N ASN A 42 -2.57 -3.97 -6.80
CA ASN A 42 -2.13 -4.96 -7.77
C ASN A 42 -3.12 -6.16 -7.74
N PRO A 43 -4.12 -6.19 -8.64
CA PRO A 43 -5.07 -7.30 -8.74
C PRO A 43 -4.49 -8.58 -9.34
N LEU A 44 -3.25 -8.56 -9.85
CA LEU A 44 -2.59 -9.73 -10.45
C LEU A 44 -1.82 -10.53 -9.40
N THR A 45 -1.22 -9.83 -8.43
CA THR A 45 -0.33 -10.43 -7.44
C THR A 45 -0.69 -9.95 -6.03
N PRO A 46 -1.65 -10.62 -5.36
CA PRO A 46 -2.15 -10.20 -4.05
C PRO A 46 -1.08 -10.19 -2.95
N SER A 47 -0.04 -11.04 -3.03
CA SER A 47 1.04 -11.14 -2.05
C SER A 47 1.89 -9.86 -1.90
N ILE A 48 1.96 -9.04 -2.95
CA ILE A 48 2.73 -7.78 -2.95
C ILE A 48 1.84 -6.54 -3.04
N CYS A 49 0.52 -6.72 -3.10
CA CYS A 49 -0.44 -5.64 -3.24
C CYS A 49 -0.55 -4.85 -1.93
N PRO A 50 -0.23 -3.54 -1.91
CA PRO A 50 -0.30 -2.76 -0.67
C PRO A 50 -1.73 -2.56 -0.16
N VAL A 51 -2.72 -2.50 -1.06
CA VAL A 51 -4.14 -2.40 -0.69
C VAL A 51 -4.63 -3.71 -0.06
N MET A 52 -4.18 -4.86 -0.58
CA MET A 52 -4.43 -6.17 0.04
C MET A 52 -3.83 -6.25 1.44
N ALA A 53 -2.55 -5.88 1.59
CA ALA A 53 -1.88 -5.89 2.88
C ALA A 53 -2.59 -4.99 3.91
N LEU A 54 -3.06 -3.81 3.48
CA LEU A 54 -3.86 -2.91 4.31
C LEU A 54 -5.21 -3.53 4.70
N ALA A 55 -5.89 -4.17 3.75
CA ALA A 55 -7.17 -4.81 3.99
C ALA A 55 -7.08 -5.95 5.02
N ILE A 56 -6.08 -6.83 4.87
CA ILE A 56 -5.82 -7.90 5.84
C ILE A 56 -5.50 -7.29 7.22
N PHE A 57 -4.66 -6.26 7.26
CA PHE A 57 -4.31 -5.59 8.51
C PHE A 57 -5.56 -5.05 9.22
N TRP A 58 -6.42 -4.29 8.53
CA TRP A 58 -7.66 -3.76 9.13
C TRP A 58 -8.67 -4.84 9.50
N ALA A 59 -8.78 -5.92 8.74
CA ALA A 59 -9.69 -7.02 9.07
C ALA A 59 -9.23 -7.81 10.32
N THR A 60 -7.95 -7.73 10.66
CA THR A 60 -7.34 -8.45 11.80
C THR A 60 -6.93 -7.54 12.96
N SER A 61 -7.25 -6.24 12.87
CA SER A 61 -6.93 -5.27 13.91
C SER A 61 -8.16 -4.45 14.28
N SER A 62 -8.15 -3.85 15.47
CA SER A 62 -9.19 -2.92 15.89
C SER A 62 -8.77 -1.49 15.62
N PHE A 63 -9.72 -0.68 15.14
CA PHE A 63 -9.61 0.76 15.20
C PHE A 63 -9.79 1.22 16.65
N ASP A 64 -8.90 2.08 17.13
CA ASP A 64 -9.08 2.78 18.39
C ASP A 64 -9.74 4.14 18.13
N ASP A 65 -10.32 4.76 19.15
CA ASP A 65 -10.94 6.10 19.05
C ASP A 65 -9.92 7.23 18.80
N THR A 66 -8.69 6.92 18.39
CA THR A 66 -7.58 7.88 18.34
C THR A 66 -7.30 8.46 16.95
N ASP A 67 -8.21 8.31 15.98
CA ASP A 67 -8.08 8.79 14.58
C ASP A 67 -6.76 8.35 13.89
N ARG A 68 -6.18 7.23 14.33
CA ARG A 68 -4.91 6.71 13.82
C ARG A 68 -5.14 5.54 12.90
N LEU A 69 -4.37 5.50 11.81
CA LEU A 69 -4.43 4.39 10.87
C LEU A 69 -3.82 3.09 11.41
N PHE A 70 -2.86 3.24 12.33
CA PHE A 70 -2.16 2.12 12.94
C PHE A 70 -2.15 2.31 14.47
N PRO A 71 -2.57 1.31 15.25
CA PRO A 71 -2.66 1.42 16.70
C PRO A 71 -1.28 1.61 17.33
N GLY A 72 -1.24 2.27 18.49
CA GLY A 72 -0.01 2.47 19.26
C GLY A 72 0.93 3.58 18.74
N LYS A 73 2.12 3.69 19.34
CA LYS A 73 3.13 4.73 19.04
C LYS A 73 4.37 4.13 18.35
N ASN A 74 5.27 4.99 17.86
CA ASN A 74 6.59 4.61 17.31
C ASN A 74 6.55 3.59 16.16
N GLN A 75 5.65 3.81 15.19
CA GLN A 75 5.42 2.90 14.05
C GLN A 75 6.70 2.54 13.29
N TYR A 76 7.61 3.49 13.11
CA TYR A 76 8.90 3.26 12.47
C TYR A 76 9.74 2.20 13.19
N GLU A 77 9.83 2.30 14.52
CA GLU A 77 10.64 1.39 15.33
C GLU A 77 9.98 0.01 15.43
N ARG A 78 8.65 -0.04 15.49
CA ARG A 78 7.89 -1.30 15.40
C ARG A 78 8.17 -2.02 14.08
N PHE A 79 8.05 -1.31 12.96
CA PHE A 79 8.36 -1.85 11.64
C PHE A 79 9.80 -2.36 11.57
N ARG A 80 10.77 -1.56 12.03
CA ARG A 80 12.19 -1.95 12.07
C ARG A 80 12.41 -3.25 12.85
N LYS A 81 11.83 -3.37 14.05
CA LYS A 81 11.94 -4.58 14.88
C LYS A 81 11.27 -5.79 14.24
N CYS A 82 10.09 -5.63 13.64
CA CYS A 82 9.44 -6.71 12.90
C CYS A 82 10.28 -7.17 11.70
N LEU A 83 10.85 -6.23 10.94
CA LEU A 83 11.71 -6.54 9.81
C LEU A 83 12.97 -7.31 10.22
N HIS A 84 13.64 -6.89 11.30
CA HIS A 84 14.80 -7.64 11.80
C HIS A 84 14.43 -9.04 12.26
N ARG A 85 13.31 -9.22 13.00
CA ARG A 85 12.84 -10.55 13.39
C ARG A 85 12.53 -11.44 12.17
N LEU A 86 11.97 -10.86 11.12
CA LEU A 86 11.71 -11.57 9.87
C LEU A 86 13.01 -12.09 9.24
N PHE A 87 14.08 -11.30 9.23
CA PHE A 87 15.39 -11.72 8.69
C PHE A 87 16.07 -12.82 9.52
N GLU A 88 15.74 -12.97 10.81
CA GLU A 88 16.24 -14.07 11.65
C GLU A 88 15.42 -15.37 11.48
N THR A 89 14.29 -15.34 10.76
CA THR A 89 13.50 -16.55 10.49
C THR A 89 14.26 -17.44 9.52
N GLU A 90 14.28 -18.75 9.77
CA GLU A 90 15.11 -19.71 9.02
C GLU A 90 14.90 -19.63 7.50
N ASP A 91 13.64 -19.66 7.04
CA ASP A 91 13.30 -19.62 5.61
C ASP A 91 13.82 -18.34 4.92
N ILE A 92 13.69 -17.19 5.59
CA ILE A 92 14.14 -15.90 5.05
C ILE A 92 15.65 -15.78 5.10
N SER A 93 16.28 -16.22 6.19
CA SER A 93 17.73 -16.24 6.35
C SER A 93 18.39 -17.11 5.28
N GLN A 94 17.80 -18.28 4.97
CA GLN A 94 18.25 -19.14 3.89
C GLN A 94 18.08 -18.48 2.51
N GLU A 95 16.95 -17.83 2.24
CA GLU A 95 16.72 -17.11 0.97
C GLU A 95 17.70 -15.94 0.81
N LEU A 96 17.99 -15.19 1.87
CA LEU A 96 18.99 -14.11 1.87
C LEU A 96 20.39 -14.65 1.53
N ARG A 97 20.80 -15.75 2.18
CA ARG A 97 22.07 -16.44 1.86
C ARG A 97 22.12 -16.93 0.42
N ARG A 98 21.03 -17.53 -0.07
CA ARG A 98 20.92 -18.00 -1.47
C ARG A 98 21.07 -16.86 -2.48
N ARG A 99 20.60 -15.66 -2.13
CA ARG A 99 20.73 -14.43 -2.94
C ARG A 99 22.08 -13.72 -2.76
N GLY A 100 22.91 -14.17 -1.82
CA GLY A 100 24.18 -13.52 -1.49
C GLY A 100 24.03 -12.17 -0.79
N ILE A 101 22.92 -11.96 -0.08
CA ILE A 101 22.60 -10.69 0.60
C ILE A 101 22.75 -10.89 2.12
N GLY A 102 23.61 -10.12 2.76
CA GLY A 102 23.70 -10.07 4.22
C GLY A 102 22.49 -9.40 4.84
N LYS A 103 22.02 -9.91 5.99
CA LYS A 103 20.88 -9.31 6.71
C LYS A 103 21.09 -7.84 7.10
N ASP A 104 22.34 -7.46 7.34
CA ASP A 104 22.73 -6.09 7.71
C ASP A 104 22.76 -5.12 6.51
N GLU A 105 22.70 -5.65 5.28
CA GLU A 105 22.61 -4.84 4.06
C GLU A 105 21.17 -4.37 3.78
N LEU A 106 20.18 -5.02 4.42
CA LEU A 106 18.78 -4.66 4.32
C LEU A 106 18.31 -3.92 5.57
N GLY A 107 17.59 -2.82 5.35
CA GLY A 107 16.98 -2.06 6.41
C GLY A 107 15.71 -1.37 5.96
N THR A 108 15.13 -0.58 6.86
CA THR A 108 13.89 0.18 6.59
C THR A 108 14.00 1.08 5.36
N HIS A 109 15.18 1.61 5.08
CA HIS A 109 15.44 2.43 3.90
C HIS A 109 15.52 1.64 2.59
N SER A 110 15.80 0.33 2.66
CA SER A 110 15.97 -0.52 1.48
C SER A 110 14.68 -0.64 0.67
N MET A 111 13.51 -0.65 1.32
CA MET A 111 12.22 -0.66 0.62
C MET A 111 12.07 0.54 -0.34
N ARG A 112 12.37 1.74 0.18
CA ARG A 112 12.24 2.97 -0.60
C ARG A 112 13.34 3.14 -1.65
N LYS A 113 14.59 2.82 -1.31
CA LYS A 113 15.73 2.86 -2.24
C LYS A 113 15.57 1.82 -3.34
N GLY A 114 15.22 0.59 -2.97
CA GLY A 114 14.96 -0.52 -3.88
C GLY A 114 13.83 -0.23 -4.85
N ALA A 115 12.71 0.35 -4.38
CA ALA A 115 11.62 0.78 -5.27
C ALA A 115 12.07 1.83 -6.30
N ALA A 116 12.93 2.77 -5.89
CA ALA A 116 13.50 3.77 -6.80
C ALA A 116 14.40 3.12 -7.86
N THR A 117 15.28 2.22 -7.44
CA THR A 117 16.14 1.45 -8.35
C THR A 117 15.31 0.58 -9.28
N TYR A 118 14.34 -0.18 -8.77
CA TYR A 118 13.48 -1.08 -9.54
C TYR A 118 12.75 -0.32 -10.66
N TYR A 119 12.17 0.84 -10.34
CA TYR A 119 11.56 1.68 -11.36
C TYR A 119 12.61 2.19 -12.36
N ALA A 120 13.72 2.75 -11.87
CA ALA A 120 14.77 3.33 -12.71
C ALA A 120 15.46 2.31 -13.64
N SER A 121 15.54 1.04 -13.24
CA SER A 121 16.17 -0.04 -14.01
C SER A 121 15.17 -0.89 -14.80
N GLY A 122 13.87 -0.66 -14.63
CA GLY A 122 12.81 -1.53 -15.16
C GLY A 122 12.43 -1.27 -16.62
N SER A 123 12.99 -0.24 -17.27
CA SER A 123 12.70 0.09 -18.66
C SER A 123 13.86 0.81 -19.33
N THR A 124 13.98 0.61 -20.64
CA THR A 124 14.88 1.39 -21.52
C THR A 124 14.22 2.68 -22.02
N ALA A 125 12.91 2.85 -21.83
CA ALA A 125 12.22 4.10 -22.10
C ALA A 125 12.59 5.15 -21.03
N CYS A 126 12.64 6.43 -21.41
CA CYS A 126 13.04 7.49 -20.47
C CYS A 126 12.05 7.59 -19.30
N LEU A 127 12.50 7.12 -18.13
CA LEU A 127 11.76 7.18 -16.88
C LEU A 127 11.98 8.56 -16.24
N SER A 128 10.91 9.20 -15.78
CA SER A 128 11.03 10.53 -15.18
C SER A 128 11.72 10.45 -13.82
N SER A 129 13.00 10.84 -13.76
CA SER A 129 13.75 10.99 -12.51
C SER A 129 12.99 11.89 -11.54
N THR A 130 12.36 12.95 -12.04
CA THR A 130 11.50 13.86 -11.30
C THR A 130 10.40 13.13 -10.52
N ALA A 131 9.67 12.24 -11.20
CA ALA A 131 8.57 11.49 -10.59
C ALA A 131 9.07 10.51 -9.52
N VAL A 132 10.24 9.88 -9.75
CA VAL A 132 10.90 9.02 -8.75
C VAL A 132 11.26 9.80 -7.49
N HIS A 133 11.91 10.96 -7.64
CA HIS A 133 12.30 11.79 -6.50
C HIS A 133 11.07 12.26 -5.72
N PHE A 134 10.02 12.67 -6.41
CA PHE A 134 8.77 13.01 -5.74
C PHE A 134 8.23 11.82 -4.97
N ARG A 135 8.14 10.62 -5.57
CA ARG A 135 7.65 9.37 -4.95
C ARG A 135 8.47 8.93 -3.74
N THR A 136 9.80 8.97 -3.82
CA THR A 136 10.70 8.64 -2.71
C THR A 136 10.74 9.75 -1.65
N GLY A 137 10.24 10.94 -1.97
CA GLY A 137 10.29 12.10 -1.09
C GLY A 137 11.68 12.71 -0.99
N TRP A 138 12.51 12.52 -2.02
CA TRP A 138 13.81 13.16 -2.16
C TRP A 138 13.66 14.58 -2.72
N SER A 139 14.66 15.41 -2.44
CA SER A 139 14.83 16.73 -3.06
C SER A 139 15.41 16.54 -4.46
N LEU A 140 14.97 17.33 -5.44
CA LEU A 140 15.56 17.36 -6.79
C LEU A 140 16.84 18.20 -6.87
N ASP A 141 17.09 18.97 -5.81
CA ASP A 141 18.20 19.92 -5.65
C ASP A 141 18.18 21.13 -6.61
N GLY A 142 18.73 22.25 -6.13
CA GLY A 142 18.90 23.50 -6.87
C GLY A 142 17.64 23.99 -7.60
N VAL A 143 17.86 24.40 -8.86
CA VAL A 143 16.85 24.99 -9.76
C VAL A 143 15.68 24.02 -10.03
N GLN A 144 15.93 22.71 -10.06
CA GLN A 144 14.91 21.72 -10.39
C GLN A 144 13.76 21.68 -9.37
N ASN A 145 14.06 21.92 -8.09
CA ASN A 145 13.04 22.01 -7.04
C ASN A 145 12.04 23.17 -7.25
N THR A 146 12.44 24.22 -7.97
CA THR A 146 11.60 25.41 -8.20
C THR A 146 10.67 25.21 -9.39
N TYR A 147 11.17 24.59 -10.46
CA TYR A 147 10.48 24.53 -11.75
C TYR A 147 9.75 23.22 -12.00
N LEU A 148 10.26 22.10 -11.48
CA LEU A 148 9.63 20.80 -11.68
C LEU A 148 8.55 20.60 -10.62
N ARG A 149 7.34 20.27 -11.08
CA ARG A 149 6.17 20.06 -10.23
C ARG A 149 5.66 18.64 -10.36
N TYR A 150 4.80 18.28 -9.40
CA TYR A 150 4.11 17.02 -9.42
C TYR A 150 3.23 16.89 -10.67
N GLU A 151 3.26 15.71 -11.28
CA GLU A 151 2.48 15.36 -12.46
C GLU A 151 1.75 14.05 -12.19
N ALA A 152 0.41 14.10 -12.13
CA ALA A 152 -0.42 12.96 -11.73
C ALA A 152 -0.22 11.73 -12.63
N ALA A 153 -0.10 11.93 -13.95
CA ALA A 153 0.13 10.84 -14.89
C ALA A 153 1.48 10.13 -14.65
N ARG A 154 2.53 10.88 -14.30
CA ARG A 154 3.84 10.30 -13.99
C ARG A 154 3.83 9.59 -12.65
N ASP A 155 3.17 10.18 -11.66
CA ASP A 155 2.96 9.58 -10.35
C ASP A 155 2.21 8.24 -10.46
N MET A 156 1.21 8.18 -11.32
CA MET A 156 0.44 6.99 -11.63
C MET A 156 1.28 5.90 -12.27
N HIS A 157 2.04 6.24 -13.30
CA HIS A 157 2.93 5.29 -13.96
C HIS A 157 3.98 4.75 -12.97
N VAL A 158 4.69 5.62 -12.23
CA VAL A 158 5.66 5.16 -11.22
C VAL A 158 5.00 4.28 -10.16
N GLY A 159 3.86 4.73 -9.61
CA GLY A 159 3.15 4.04 -8.55
C GLY A 159 2.72 2.63 -8.94
N ARG A 160 2.18 2.47 -10.16
CA ARG A 160 1.75 1.16 -10.67
C ARG A 160 2.92 0.21 -10.92
N THR A 161 4.01 0.73 -11.48
CA THR A 161 5.23 -0.06 -11.67
C THR A 161 5.77 -0.57 -10.34
N VAL A 162 5.90 0.28 -9.32
CA VAL A 162 6.44 -0.16 -8.01
C VAL A 162 5.50 -1.08 -7.23
N THR A 163 4.21 -1.13 -7.58
CA THR A 163 3.27 -2.15 -7.06
C THR A 163 3.37 -3.49 -7.77
N GLY A 164 4.28 -3.62 -8.76
CA GLY A 164 4.54 -4.85 -9.50
C GLY A 164 3.65 -5.05 -10.72
N LEU A 165 2.92 -4.01 -11.17
CA LEU A 165 2.16 -4.12 -12.42
C LEU A 165 3.10 -4.01 -13.64
N PRO A 166 2.92 -4.86 -14.67
CA PRO A 166 3.82 -4.97 -15.81
C PRO A 166 3.68 -3.80 -16.79
N PRO A 167 4.62 -2.83 -16.87
CA PRO A 167 4.44 -1.59 -17.65
C PRO A 167 4.29 -1.78 -19.17
N GLY A 168 4.74 -2.92 -19.70
CA GLY A 168 4.63 -3.28 -21.12
C GLY A 168 3.40 -4.10 -21.48
N SER A 169 2.51 -4.40 -20.52
CA SER A 169 1.30 -5.20 -20.74
C SER A 169 0.04 -4.33 -20.65
N HIS A 170 -1.03 -4.77 -21.29
CA HIS A 170 -2.37 -4.17 -21.14
C HIS A 170 -2.88 -4.26 -19.70
N GLU A 171 -2.40 -5.24 -18.93
CA GLU A 171 -2.70 -5.37 -17.50
C GLU A 171 -2.13 -4.21 -16.66
N PHE A 172 -1.21 -3.43 -17.22
CA PHE A 172 -0.80 -2.16 -16.63
C PHE A 172 -1.93 -1.14 -16.55
N ALA A 173 -3.07 -1.37 -17.22
CA ALA A 173 -4.27 -0.54 -17.08
C ALA A 173 -5.31 -1.16 -16.14
N ALA A 174 -5.10 -2.37 -15.59
CA ALA A 174 -6.05 -3.08 -14.74
C ALA A 174 -6.59 -2.20 -13.60
N LEU A 175 -7.89 -2.24 -13.36
CA LEU A 175 -8.51 -1.50 -12.29
C LEU A 175 -8.28 -2.20 -10.95
N ALA A 176 -8.26 -1.43 -9.86
CA ALA A 176 -8.37 -2.01 -8.54
C ALA A 176 -9.69 -2.78 -8.42
N PRO A 177 -9.75 -3.89 -7.65
CA PRO A 177 -11.02 -4.52 -7.31
C PRO A 177 -11.98 -3.49 -6.71
N HIS A 178 -13.21 -3.46 -7.21
CA HIS A 178 -14.25 -2.54 -6.77
C HIS A 178 -15.63 -3.18 -6.99
N PHE A 179 -16.62 -2.74 -6.23
CA PHE A 179 -18.00 -3.09 -6.47
C PHE A 179 -18.59 -2.20 -7.57
N GLY A 180 -19.48 -2.77 -8.40
CA GLY A 180 -20.16 -2.02 -9.46
C GLY A 180 -21.14 -0.99 -8.90
N GLU A 181 -21.80 -1.33 -7.80
CA GLU A 181 -22.72 -0.48 -7.06
C GLU A 181 -22.38 -0.54 -5.57
N GLN A 182 -22.54 0.60 -4.88
CA GLN A 182 -22.41 0.68 -3.43
C GLN A 182 -23.82 0.58 -2.84
N ASP A 183 -24.16 -0.62 -2.38
CA ASP A 183 -25.46 -0.91 -1.78
C ASP A 183 -25.36 -1.11 -0.26
N SER A 184 -26.51 -1.30 0.39
CA SER A 184 -26.58 -1.54 1.83
C SER A 184 -25.84 -2.81 2.28
N LEU A 185 -25.63 -3.78 1.38
CA LEU A 185 -24.88 -5.00 1.70
C LEU A 185 -23.39 -4.69 1.79
N VAL A 186 -22.85 -3.90 0.84
CA VAL A 186 -21.45 -3.45 0.88
C VAL A 186 -21.19 -2.63 2.14
N GLU A 187 -22.09 -1.71 2.50
CA GLU A 187 -21.95 -0.93 3.74
C GLU A 187 -21.94 -1.81 4.99
N SER A 188 -22.88 -2.76 5.07
CA SER A 188 -22.96 -3.71 6.18
C SER A 188 -21.69 -4.59 6.25
N ALA A 189 -21.21 -5.07 5.11
CA ALA A 189 -20.00 -5.87 5.02
C ALA A 189 -18.74 -5.09 5.44
N ILE A 190 -18.64 -3.80 5.10
CA ILE A 190 -17.57 -2.92 5.58
C ILE A 190 -17.62 -2.83 7.10
N SER A 191 -18.79 -2.56 7.69
CA SER A 191 -18.96 -2.45 9.14
C SER A 191 -18.63 -3.75 9.89
N CYS A 192 -18.98 -4.91 9.32
CA CYS A 192 -18.65 -6.21 9.89
C CYS A 192 -17.17 -6.58 9.75
N THR A 193 -16.55 -6.26 8.62
CA THR A 193 -15.15 -6.65 8.32
C THR A 193 -14.15 -5.70 8.98
N PHE A 194 -14.48 -4.41 9.10
CA PHE A 194 -13.62 -3.36 9.65
C PHE A 194 -14.33 -2.63 10.79
N PRO A 195 -14.49 -3.28 11.96
CA PRO A 195 -15.21 -2.70 13.08
C PRO A 195 -14.52 -1.44 13.59
N GLY A 196 -15.28 -0.35 13.73
CA GLY A 196 -14.77 0.96 14.17
C GLY A 196 -14.09 1.79 13.08
N LEU A 197 -14.18 1.40 11.80
CA LEU A 197 -13.65 2.18 10.69
C LEU A 197 -14.31 3.58 10.66
N PRO A 198 -13.55 4.69 10.71
CA PRO A 198 -14.09 6.03 10.62
C PRO A 198 -14.83 6.29 9.30
N ASP A 199 -15.91 7.08 9.35
CA ASP A 199 -16.76 7.36 8.17
C ASP A 199 -15.99 7.93 6.98
N HIS A 200 -15.00 8.78 7.23
CA HIS A 200 -14.18 9.39 6.18
C HIS A 200 -13.27 8.36 5.46
N LEU A 201 -13.06 7.18 6.04
CA LEU A 201 -12.32 6.07 5.44
C LEU A 201 -13.21 5.04 4.76
N LYS A 202 -14.54 5.15 4.81
CA LYS A 202 -15.48 4.15 4.24
C LYS A 202 -15.16 3.80 2.79
N PHE A 203 -14.83 4.78 1.95
CA PHE A 203 -14.49 4.53 0.55
C PHE A 203 -13.16 3.77 0.39
N VAL A 204 -12.19 3.96 1.29
CA VAL A 204 -10.98 3.13 1.33
C VAL A 204 -11.30 1.74 1.84
N GLY A 205 -12.16 1.64 2.86
CA GLY A 205 -12.72 0.39 3.37
C GLY A 205 -13.39 -0.43 2.26
N GLU A 206 -14.11 0.21 1.35
CA GLU A 206 -14.73 -0.44 0.20
C GLU A 206 -13.68 -1.10 -0.72
N PHE A 207 -12.57 -0.41 -1.06
CA PHE A 207 -11.50 -1.04 -1.85
C PHE A 207 -10.83 -2.18 -1.12
N CYS A 208 -10.62 -2.03 0.18
CA CYS A 208 -10.06 -3.08 1.02
C CYS A 208 -10.98 -4.31 1.02
N LEU A 209 -12.28 -4.12 1.21
CA LEU A 209 -13.27 -5.18 1.16
C LEU A 209 -13.31 -5.84 -0.22
N ALA A 210 -13.42 -5.05 -1.29
CA ALA A 210 -13.43 -5.56 -2.65
C ALA A 210 -12.17 -6.37 -2.98
N SER A 211 -11.01 -5.93 -2.47
CA SER A 211 -9.75 -6.67 -2.62
C SER A 211 -9.81 -8.02 -1.90
N LEU A 212 -10.29 -8.08 -0.66
CA LEU A 212 -10.44 -9.33 0.10
C LEU A 212 -11.38 -10.31 -0.61
N VAL A 213 -12.52 -9.83 -1.09
CA VAL A 213 -13.51 -10.65 -1.80
C VAL A 213 -12.95 -11.18 -3.12
N TYR A 214 -12.36 -10.31 -3.94
CA TYR A 214 -11.80 -10.67 -5.25
C TYR A 214 -10.68 -11.71 -5.14
N HIS A 215 -9.88 -11.66 -4.07
CA HIS A 215 -8.79 -12.59 -3.83
C HIS A 215 -9.10 -13.69 -2.80
N SER A 216 -10.38 -13.93 -2.50
CA SER A 216 -10.80 -14.87 -1.46
C SER A 216 -10.22 -16.28 -1.64
N HIS A 217 -10.24 -16.81 -2.88
CA HIS A 217 -9.65 -18.11 -3.20
C HIS A 217 -8.14 -18.15 -2.95
N TYR A 218 -7.42 -17.09 -3.33
CA TYR A 218 -5.98 -16.97 -3.06
C TYR A 218 -5.71 -16.98 -1.55
N LEU A 219 -6.48 -16.19 -0.78
CA LEU A 219 -6.31 -16.09 0.68
C LEU A 219 -6.55 -17.43 1.37
N ARG A 220 -7.62 -18.15 1.01
CA ARG A 220 -7.93 -19.48 1.58
C ARG A 220 -6.86 -20.54 1.30
N SER A 221 -6.17 -20.44 0.15
CA SER A 221 -5.15 -21.41 -0.25
C SER A 221 -3.75 -21.10 0.27
N HIS A 222 -3.46 -19.84 0.63
CA HIS A 222 -2.10 -19.40 0.99
C HIS A 222 -1.96 -18.98 2.45
N LEU A 223 -3.05 -18.66 3.15
CA LEU A 223 -3.00 -18.38 4.58
C LEU A 223 -3.09 -19.67 5.39
N SER A 224 -2.47 -19.67 6.58
CA SER A 224 -2.68 -20.75 7.57
C SER A 224 -4.17 -20.86 7.91
N ILE A 225 -4.64 -22.08 8.18
CA ILE A 225 -6.04 -22.31 8.58
C ILE A 225 -6.40 -21.59 9.89
N GLU A 226 -5.40 -21.33 10.73
CA GLU A 226 -5.51 -20.60 12.01
C GLU A 226 -5.33 -19.07 11.83
N HIS A 227 -5.25 -18.59 10.59
CA HIS A 227 -5.05 -17.16 10.36
C HIS A 227 -6.31 -16.37 10.76
N PRO A 228 -6.21 -15.32 11.59
CA PRO A 228 -7.38 -14.59 12.12
C PRO A 228 -8.32 -14.03 11.06
N LEU A 229 -7.80 -13.69 9.87
CA LEU A 229 -8.63 -13.28 8.72
C LEU A 229 -9.66 -14.34 8.34
N LEU A 230 -9.30 -15.63 8.39
CA LEU A 230 -10.20 -16.73 8.03
C LEU A 230 -11.27 -16.98 9.11
N GLU A 231 -11.06 -16.49 10.34
CA GLU A 231 -12.05 -16.48 11.40
C GLU A 231 -13.05 -15.32 11.25
N SER A 232 -12.76 -14.31 10.41
CA SER A 232 -13.67 -13.20 10.18
C SER A 232 -14.95 -13.65 9.46
N ILE A 233 -16.05 -12.93 9.70
CA ILE A 233 -17.38 -13.21 9.14
C ILE A 233 -17.32 -13.38 7.61
N LEU A 234 -16.44 -12.63 6.93
CA LEU A 234 -16.26 -12.67 5.48
C LEU A 234 -15.82 -14.04 4.95
N PHE A 235 -15.10 -14.83 5.75
CA PHE A 235 -14.51 -16.10 5.33
C PHE A 235 -15.15 -17.36 5.95
N GLN A 236 -16.12 -17.18 6.85
CA GLN A 236 -16.79 -18.28 7.58
C GLN A 236 -17.69 -19.15 6.70
N HIS A 237 -18.19 -18.64 5.57
CA HIS A 237 -18.97 -19.42 4.61
C HIS A 237 -18.11 -19.82 3.40
N PRO A 238 -18.27 -21.03 2.85
CA PRO A 238 -17.63 -21.39 1.57
C PRO A 238 -18.12 -20.44 0.46
N ALA A 239 -17.19 -20.10 -0.45
CA ALA A 239 -17.45 -19.20 -1.58
C ALA A 239 -18.39 -19.84 -2.60
#